data_AF-A0A534R0R8-F1
#
_entry.id   AF-A0A534R0R8-F1
#
_cell.length_a   1.000
_cell.length_b   1.000
_cell.length_c   1.000
_cell.angle_alpha   90.00
_cell.angle_beta   90.00
_cell.angle_gamma   90.00
#
_symmetry.space_group_name_H-M   'P 1'
#
loop_
_entity.id
_entity.type
_entity.pdbx_description
1 polymer ?
#
loop_
_entity_poly.entity_id
_entity_poly.type
_entity_poly.pdbx_seq_one_letter_code
_entity_poly.pdbx_strand_id
1 'polypeptide(L)'
;MAAPIPNEALARGVRAAFGSAARIVVATPLAGDASNRRYVRLALSGGTAPPTVVAMLLDGARPISDELGGPDANAEVPFVNVGRYLAAHELPVPGVYLARSSEGFLLLEDVGDTTLWRAVEAAPARAAPLFAAAVDLLVELQVIGTRHPDTTCVAFSQRFDGRLARLELEHFVEHGIETRHGRKLPGRERDELLAALAPVVAPFESAALVLAHRDYMAWNLHVQGERLRVIDFQDALLAPDAFDLAQLLTDRTTGTIVSPALEETLIARFVAGRAAAGLPLTEGFDDRYRLCGLQHATRLAPLTDTVPKPLVPVGGRPFLEYILEFLHAGGIREVVLNLHHLGHLIEQHIGDGARFDLRVRYSWENPILDTGGGIKHAEPLLAGEPFVVANGDSLLELRLQDLIAYHRERGGLATMAVRPDAEAARFGLVELDATERVRRIAGVPPGVSGALRGFMFPGLQIFEPAIFSWMEPDRVYSLTRVTYSRLLAADAPVYGFVTGARWINIDTPDARAAAERTLAERGFDYHL
;
A
#
# COMPACT_ATOMS: atom_id res chain seq x y z
N MET A 1 21.84 10.39 4.28
CA MET A 1 21.57 11.77 3.82
C MET A 1 21.46 11.72 2.31
N ALA A 2 20.40 12.28 1.72
CA ALA A 2 20.23 12.30 0.26
C ALA A 2 21.27 13.24 -0.38
N ALA A 3 21.78 12.89 -1.57
CA ALA A 3 22.71 13.73 -2.31
C ALA A 3 22.07 15.09 -2.66
N PRO A 4 22.82 16.21 -2.67
CA PRO A 4 22.26 17.51 -3.03
C PRO A 4 21.81 17.55 -4.50
N ILE A 5 20.84 18.41 -4.82
CA ILE A 5 20.40 18.63 -6.21
C ILE A 5 21.55 19.33 -6.98
N PRO A 6 21.96 18.83 -8.16
CA PRO A 6 23.08 19.39 -8.93
C PRO A 6 22.66 20.64 -9.72
N ASN A 7 22.31 21.72 -9.01
CA ASN A 7 21.72 22.94 -9.59
C ASN A 7 22.53 23.55 -10.75
N GLU A 8 23.86 23.57 -10.65
CA GLU A 8 24.70 24.13 -11.73
C GLU A 8 24.67 23.28 -13.00
N ALA A 9 24.69 21.94 -12.86
CA ALA A 9 24.63 21.02 -13.99
C ALA A 9 23.25 21.10 -14.67
N LEU A 10 22.17 21.12 -13.87
CA LEU A 10 20.81 21.33 -14.36
C LEU A 10 20.68 22.67 -15.11
N ALA A 11 21.25 23.76 -14.59
CA ALA A 11 21.19 25.05 -15.25
C ALA A 11 21.94 25.08 -16.60
N ARG A 12 23.07 24.36 -16.72
CA ARG A 12 23.75 24.18 -18.02
C ARG A 12 22.91 23.34 -18.98
N GLY A 13 22.33 22.24 -18.50
CA GLY A 13 21.44 21.38 -19.27
C GLY A 13 20.23 22.13 -19.83
N VAL A 14 19.55 22.92 -18.98
CA VAL A 14 18.41 23.75 -19.38
C VAL A 14 18.79 24.73 -20.48
N ARG A 15 19.95 25.40 -20.38
CA ARG A 15 20.42 26.30 -21.44
C ARG A 15 20.79 25.58 -22.73
N ALA A 16 21.31 24.37 -22.62
CA ALA A 16 21.63 23.54 -23.79
C ALA A 16 20.37 23.05 -24.51
N ALA A 17 19.32 22.68 -23.76
CA ALA A 17 18.06 22.19 -24.30
C ALA A 17 17.17 23.31 -24.88
N PHE A 18 17.11 24.47 -24.21
CA PHE A 18 16.11 25.51 -24.51
C PHE A 18 16.71 26.88 -24.86
N GLY A 19 18.03 26.96 -25.02
CA GLY A 19 18.75 28.16 -25.43
C GLY A 19 19.34 28.98 -24.28
N SER A 20 20.27 29.87 -24.61
CA SER A 20 21.09 30.62 -23.65
C SER A 20 20.32 31.55 -22.72
N ALA A 21 19.08 31.90 -23.07
CA ALA A 21 18.18 32.73 -22.26
C ALA A 21 17.40 31.94 -21.19
N ALA A 22 17.32 30.60 -21.29
CA ALA A 22 16.54 29.77 -20.36
C ALA A 22 17.15 29.73 -18.96
N ARG A 23 16.32 29.89 -17.93
CA ARG A 23 16.72 29.92 -16.51
C ARG A 23 15.80 29.04 -15.66
N ILE A 24 16.38 28.37 -14.66
CA ILE A 24 15.61 27.70 -13.60
C ILE A 24 15.18 28.76 -12.60
N VAL A 25 13.88 28.93 -12.42
CA VAL A 25 13.28 29.85 -11.44
C VAL A 25 13.11 29.16 -10.09
N VAL A 26 12.60 27.92 -10.12
CA VAL A 26 12.36 27.10 -8.94
C VAL A 26 12.71 25.65 -9.27
N ALA A 27 13.30 24.95 -8.31
CA ALA A 27 13.54 23.50 -8.37
C ALA A 27 12.85 22.85 -7.17
N THR A 28 11.84 22.02 -7.45
CA THR A 28 10.99 21.38 -6.44
C THR A 28 11.19 19.86 -6.51
N PRO A 29 11.69 19.20 -5.46
CA PRO A 29 11.70 17.74 -5.40
C PRO A 29 10.29 17.18 -5.58
N LEU A 30 10.15 16.15 -6.42
CA LEU A 30 8.91 15.39 -6.52
C LEU A 30 9.00 14.20 -5.54
N ALA A 31 7.89 13.91 -4.86
CA ALA A 31 7.81 12.76 -3.98
C ALA A 31 7.94 11.47 -4.82
N GLY A 32 8.91 10.62 -4.47
CA GLY A 32 9.03 9.28 -5.05
C GLY A 32 8.11 8.30 -4.36
N ASP A 33 7.56 7.38 -5.14
CA ASP A 33 6.80 6.21 -4.71
C ASP A 33 7.75 5.00 -4.60
N ALA A 34 8.40 4.86 -3.45
CA ALA A 34 9.27 3.71 -3.15
C ALA A 34 10.45 3.46 -4.13
N SER A 35 10.72 4.38 -5.06
CA SER A 35 11.86 4.32 -5.97
C SER A 35 13.13 4.91 -5.35
N ASN A 36 14.28 4.30 -5.63
CA ASN A 36 15.60 4.89 -5.35
C ASN A 36 15.93 6.07 -6.28
N ARG A 37 15.11 6.29 -7.32
CA ARG A 37 15.28 7.34 -8.33
C ARG A 37 14.72 8.67 -7.80
N ARG A 38 15.40 9.77 -8.12
CA ARG A 38 15.04 11.10 -7.62
C ARG A 38 14.60 12.00 -8.76
N TYR A 39 13.45 12.64 -8.60
CA TYR A 39 12.90 13.55 -9.60
C TYR A 39 12.79 14.96 -9.03
N VAL A 40 13.08 15.95 -9.87
CA VAL A 40 12.98 17.37 -9.52
C VAL A 40 12.23 18.10 -10.62
N ARG A 41 11.09 18.72 -10.29
CA ARG A 41 10.40 19.62 -11.21
C ARG A 41 11.12 20.96 -11.24
N LEU A 42 11.47 21.42 -12.43
CA LEU A 42 12.10 22.71 -12.67
C LEU A 42 11.09 23.65 -13.32
N ALA A 43 10.73 24.73 -12.63
CA ALA A 43 10.01 25.84 -13.24
C ALA A 43 11.01 26.69 -14.03
N LEU A 44 10.75 26.92 -15.32
CA LEU A 44 11.67 27.61 -16.21
C LEU A 44 11.13 28.99 -16.63
N SER A 45 12.04 29.88 -17.05
CA SER A 45 11.71 31.16 -17.67
C SER A 45 12.70 31.51 -18.79
N GLY A 46 12.24 32.32 -19.74
CA GLY A 46 13.07 32.86 -20.83
C GLY A 46 13.22 31.92 -22.05
N GLY A 47 13.40 32.52 -23.23
CA GLY A 47 13.58 31.78 -24.48
C GLY A 47 12.32 31.04 -24.95
N THR A 48 12.51 29.88 -25.57
CA THR A 48 11.45 28.94 -26.00
C THR A 48 11.25 27.80 -25.01
N ALA A 49 11.69 27.96 -23.76
CA ALA A 49 11.59 26.93 -22.74
C ALA A 49 10.12 26.65 -22.37
N PRO A 50 9.73 25.39 -22.15
CA PRO A 50 8.43 25.08 -21.57
C PRO A 50 8.33 25.64 -20.14
N PRO A 51 7.12 25.89 -19.62
CA PRO A 51 6.95 26.46 -18.28
C PRO A 51 7.55 25.57 -17.18
N THR A 52 7.49 24.25 -17.37
CA THR A 52 8.09 23.27 -16.47
C THR A 52 8.75 22.12 -17.23
N VAL A 53 9.75 21.51 -16.60
CA VAL A 53 10.37 20.23 -17.00
C VAL A 53 10.63 19.37 -15.77
N VAL A 54 10.77 18.07 -15.95
CA VAL A 54 11.17 17.15 -14.89
C VAL A 54 12.62 16.72 -15.11
N ALA A 55 13.47 16.91 -14.12
CA ALA A 55 14.81 16.36 -14.09
C ALA A 55 14.83 15.02 -13.34
N MET A 56 15.21 13.95 -14.04
CA MET A 56 15.50 12.65 -13.40
C MET A 56 16.98 12.61 -13.03
N LEU A 57 17.30 12.48 -11.75
CA LEU A 57 18.67 12.38 -11.25
C LEU A 57 19.08 10.91 -11.20
N LEU A 58 20.27 10.61 -11.72
CA LEU A 58 20.83 9.26 -11.87
C LEU A 58 21.78 8.87 -10.73
N ASP A 59 21.80 9.64 -9.62
CA ASP A 59 22.67 9.44 -8.47
C ASP A 59 22.59 8.01 -7.91
N GLY A 60 23.56 7.15 -8.23
CA GLY A 60 23.69 5.81 -7.65
C GLY A 60 22.60 4.80 -8.04
N ALA A 61 21.76 5.11 -9.02
CA ALA A 61 20.79 4.15 -9.55
C ALA A 61 21.55 3.06 -10.31
N ARG A 62 21.82 1.93 -9.65
CA ARG A 62 22.12 0.69 -10.36
C ARG A 62 20.87 0.30 -11.13
N PRO A 63 20.92 0.07 -12.44
CA PRO A 63 19.81 -0.56 -13.13
C PRO A 63 19.61 -1.96 -12.54
N ILE A 64 18.36 -2.44 -12.49
CA ILE A 64 18.04 -3.85 -12.12
C ILE A 64 18.71 -4.84 -13.09
N SER A 65 19.30 -4.37 -14.21
CA SER A 65 20.24 -5.16 -15.00
C SER A 65 21.32 -5.85 -14.14
N ASP A 66 21.69 -5.27 -12.99
CA ASP A 66 22.63 -5.89 -12.04
C ASP A 66 22.03 -7.07 -11.25
N GLU A 67 20.71 -7.09 -11.00
CA GLU A 67 20.02 -8.19 -10.29
C GLU A 67 19.60 -9.33 -11.23
N LEU A 68 19.42 -9.04 -12.53
CA LEU A 68 19.03 -10.02 -13.56
C LEU A 68 20.16 -10.39 -14.55
N GLY A 69 21.38 -9.87 -14.36
CA GLY A 69 22.58 -10.27 -15.12
C GLY A 69 22.68 -9.72 -16.55
N GLY A 70 22.20 -8.51 -16.82
CA GLY A 70 22.36 -7.80 -18.10
C GLY A 70 23.70 -7.05 -18.24
N PRO A 71 24.24 -6.87 -19.47
CA PRO A 71 25.62 -6.42 -19.67
C PRO A 71 25.86 -4.91 -19.45
N ASP A 72 27.01 -4.64 -18.83
CA ASP A 72 27.91 -3.47 -18.82
C ASP A 72 27.38 -2.05 -18.55
N ALA A 73 28.15 -1.35 -17.69
CA ALA A 73 28.07 0.06 -17.32
C ALA A 73 28.25 1.08 -18.49
N ASN A 74 28.31 0.61 -19.73
CA ASN A 74 28.35 1.40 -20.97
C ASN A 74 27.04 1.31 -21.80
N ALA A 75 26.00 0.65 -21.30
CA ALA A 75 24.69 0.60 -21.95
C ALA A 75 23.92 1.94 -21.84
N GLU A 76 23.21 2.32 -22.90
CA GLU A 76 22.26 3.44 -22.90
C GLU A 76 21.30 3.32 -21.71
N VAL A 77 21.00 4.44 -21.03
CA VAL A 77 20.11 4.44 -19.85
C VAL A 77 18.76 3.81 -20.25
N PRO A 78 18.25 2.78 -19.53
CA PRO A 78 17.02 2.07 -19.91
C PRO A 78 15.82 2.98 -20.16
N PHE A 79 15.67 4.06 -19.39
CA PHE A 79 14.64 5.08 -19.63
C PHE A 79 14.71 5.69 -21.02
N VAL A 80 15.90 6.06 -21.49
CA VAL A 80 16.10 6.64 -22.83
C VAL A 80 15.89 5.56 -23.90
N ASN A 81 16.44 4.37 -23.68
CA ASN A 81 16.38 3.27 -24.63
C ASN A 81 14.94 2.78 -24.89
N VAL A 82 14.19 2.46 -23.83
CA VAL A 82 12.78 2.03 -23.93
C VAL A 82 11.90 3.21 -24.36
N GLY A 83 12.11 4.40 -23.80
CA GLY A 83 11.33 5.59 -24.15
C GLY A 83 11.43 5.95 -25.63
N ARG A 84 12.62 5.81 -26.24
CA ARG A 84 12.83 5.98 -27.69
C ARG A 84 11.99 5.01 -28.51
N TYR A 85 11.95 3.74 -28.13
CA TYR A 85 11.14 2.73 -28.81
C TYR A 85 9.65 3.05 -28.73
N LEU A 86 9.15 3.38 -27.53
CA LEU A 86 7.74 3.70 -27.31
C LEU A 86 7.33 4.98 -28.07
N ALA A 87 8.14 6.04 -27.99
CA ALA A 87 7.87 7.29 -28.70
C ALA A 87 7.92 7.14 -30.22
N ALA A 88 8.81 6.30 -30.77
CA ALA A 88 8.87 6.03 -32.21
C ALA A 88 7.62 5.34 -32.77
N HIS A 89 6.82 4.72 -31.90
CA HIS A 89 5.54 4.10 -32.22
C HIS A 89 4.35 4.88 -31.65
N GLU A 90 4.54 6.18 -31.38
CA GLU A 90 3.48 7.11 -30.96
C GLU A 90 2.81 6.79 -29.61
N LEU A 91 3.41 5.91 -28.79
CA LEU A 91 2.93 5.66 -27.44
C LEU A 91 3.21 6.88 -26.53
N PRO A 92 2.31 7.23 -25.61
CA PRO A 92 2.28 8.53 -24.96
C PRO A 92 3.22 8.65 -23.76
N VAL A 93 4.50 8.38 -23.95
CA VAL A 93 5.56 8.54 -22.93
C VAL A 93 6.07 10.01 -22.86
N PRO A 94 6.74 10.45 -21.79
CA PRO A 94 7.34 11.79 -21.72
C PRO A 94 8.43 11.96 -22.77
N GLY A 95 8.44 13.12 -23.44
CA GLY A 95 9.55 13.49 -24.30
C GLY A 95 10.86 13.64 -23.52
N VAL A 96 11.97 13.21 -24.11
CA VAL A 96 13.32 13.43 -23.56
C VAL A 96 13.92 14.65 -24.26
N TYR A 97 13.99 15.78 -23.57
CA TYR A 97 14.60 17.00 -24.11
C TYR A 97 16.12 16.92 -24.13
N LEU A 98 16.72 16.28 -23.13
CA LEU A 98 18.16 16.17 -23.01
C LEU A 98 18.55 14.95 -22.17
N ALA A 99 19.49 14.15 -22.65
CA ALA A 99 20.14 13.10 -21.88
C ALA A 99 21.61 13.48 -21.61
N ARG A 100 21.96 13.70 -20.33
CA ARG A 100 23.33 13.98 -19.88
C ARG A 100 23.74 12.97 -18.82
N SER A 101 23.74 11.69 -19.19
CA SER A 101 24.02 10.59 -18.27
C SER A 101 25.39 10.72 -17.60
N SER A 102 26.39 11.28 -18.29
CA SER A 102 27.72 11.59 -17.74
C SER A 102 27.72 12.73 -16.71
N GLU A 103 26.73 13.61 -16.73
CA GLU A 103 26.50 14.64 -15.69
C GLU A 103 25.43 14.20 -14.68
N GLY A 104 24.96 12.95 -14.76
CA GLY A 104 24.08 12.33 -13.76
C GLY A 104 22.60 12.72 -13.85
N PHE A 105 22.09 13.22 -14.99
CA PHE A 105 20.66 13.54 -15.12
C PHE A 105 20.08 13.47 -16.54
N LEU A 106 18.76 13.40 -16.62
CA LEU A 106 17.93 13.58 -17.83
C LEU A 106 16.97 14.77 -17.63
N LEU A 107 16.66 15.51 -18.70
CA LEU A 107 15.57 16.48 -18.73
C LEU A 107 14.41 15.94 -19.56
N LEU A 108 13.25 15.84 -18.92
CA LEU A 108 12.05 15.19 -19.40
C LEU A 108 10.91 16.19 -19.50
N GLU A 109 9.97 15.90 -20.38
CA GLU A 109 8.65 16.53 -20.39
C GLU A 109 7.95 16.34 -19.05
N ASP A 110 7.35 17.41 -18.54
CA ASP A 110 6.52 17.36 -17.34
C ASP A 110 5.11 16.91 -17.71
N VAL A 111 4.76 15.67 -17.35
CA VAL A 111 3.44 15.09 -17.62
C VAL A 111 2.37 15.49 -16.58
N GLY A 112 2.72 16.35 -15.61
CA GLY A 112 1.81 16.82 -14.55
C GLY A 112 1.66 15.84 -13.37
N ASP A 113 0.80 16.17 -12.42
CA ASP A 113 0.67 15.43 -11.14
C ASP A 113 -0.61 14.59 -11.00
N THR A 114 -1.48 14.66 -12.00
CA THR A 114 -2.79 14.00 -11.97
C THR A 114 -2.64 12.59 -12.51
N THR A 115 -2.38 11.63 -11.62
CA THR A 115 -2.42 10.21 -11.97
C THR A 115 -3.86 9.79 -12.34
N LEU A 116 -4.01 8.67 -13.05
CA LEU A 116 -5.30 8.03 -13.34
C LEU A 116 -6.05 7.79 -12.03
N TRP A 117 -5.33 7.32 -11.00
CA TRP A 117 -5.85 7.19 -9.65
C TRP A 117 -6.48 8.49 -9.13
N ARG A 118 -5.69 9.58 -9.07
CA ARG A 118 -6.15 10.89 -8.57
C ARG A 118 -7.29 11.48 -9.41
N ALA A 119 -7.26 11.27 -10.73
CA ALA A 119 -8.31 11.74 -11.62
C ALA A 119 -9.66 11.09 -11.29
N VAL A 120 -9.65 9.80 -10.96
CA VAL A 120 -10.86 9.05 -10.63
C VAL A 120 -11.27 9.28 -9.18
N GLU A 121 -10.32 9.38 -8.25
CA GLU A 121 -10.60 9.78 -6.86
C GLU A 121 -11.32 11.14 -6.79
N ALA A 122 -10.87 12.12 -7.58
CA ALA A 122 -11.51 13.43 -7.66
C ALA A 122 -12.87 13.41 -8.40
N ALA A 123 -13.09 12.45 -9.31
CA ALA A 123 -14.31 12.35 -10.09
C ALA A 123 -14.65 10.86 -10.41
N PRO A 124 -15.27 10.12 -9.46
CA PRO A 124 -15.50 8.68 -9.59
C PRO A 124 -16.31 8.28 -10.83
N ALA A 125 -17.20 9.15 -11.32
CA ALA A 125 -17.95 8.94 -12.56
C ALA A 125 -17.05 8.78 -13.82
N ARG A 126 -15.78 9.21 -13.74
CA ARG A 126 -14.79 9.05 -14.82
C ARG A 126 -14.03 7.73 -14.76
N ALA A 127 -14.28 6.85 -13.77
CA ALA A 127 -13.61 5.57 -13.63
C ALA A 127 -13.72 4.73 -14.91
N ALA A 128 -14.95 4.45 -15.36
CA ALA A 128 -15.20 3.63 -16.53
C ALA A 128 -14.52 4.15 -17.82
N PRO A 129 -14.71 5.42 -18.24
CA PRO A 129 -14.06 5.90 -19.47
C PRO A 129 -12.53 5.99 -19.37
N LEU A 130 -11.97 6.35 -18.21
CA LEU A 130 -10.51 6.47 -18.08
C LEU A 130 -9.81 5.12 -18.01
N PHE A 131 -10.38 4.14 -17.30
CA PHE A 131 -9.85 2.77 -17.29
C PHE A 131 -10.06 2.06 -18.63
N ALA A 132 -11.16 2.35 -19.35
CA ALA A 132 -11.33 1.86 -20.71
C ALA A 132 -10.23 2.37 -21.65
N ALA A 133 -9.88 3.65 -21.56
CA ALA A 133 -8.76 4.23 -22.30
C ALA A 133 -7.40 3.60 -21.91
N ALA A 134 -7.20 3.28 -20.62
CA ALA A 134 -6.00 2.59 -20.16
C ALA A 134 -5.91 1.16 -20.72
N VAL A 135 -7.03 0.44 -20.77
CA VAL A 135 -7.10 -0.88 -21.40
C VAL A 135 -6.81 -0.79 -22.90
N ASP A 136 -7.36 0.19 -23.61
CA ASP A 136 -7.08 0.38 -25.03
C ASP A 136 -5.61 0.65 -25.29
N LEU A 137 -5.01 1.52 -24.47
CA LEU A 137 -3.58 1.84 -24.56
C LEU A 137 -2.70 0.62 -24.26
N LEU A 138 -3.11 -0.24 -23.32
CA LEU A 138 -2.43 -1.50 -23.05
C LEU A 138 -2.51 -2.46 -24.26
N VAL A 139 -3.68 -2.57 -24.90
CA VAL A 139 -3.83 -3.35 -26.13
C VAL A 139 -2.89 -2.82 -27.21
N GLU A 140 -2.84 -1.50 -27.39
CA GLU A 140 -1.95 -0.84 -28.35
C GLU A 140 -0.46 -1.16 -28.07
N LEU A 141 -0.02 -1.04 -26.81
CA LEU A 141 1.33 -1.40 -26.37
C LEU A 141 1.68 -2.86 -26.76
N GLN A 142 0.79 -3.81 -26.45
CA GLN A 142 1.03 -5.23 -26.75
C GLN A 142 1.04 -5.51 -28.26
N VAL A 143 0.18 -4.84 -29.03
CA VAL A 143 0.10 -4.95 -30.49
C VAL A 143 1.38 -4.43 -31.14
N ILE A 144 1.83 -3.24 -30.75
CA ILE A 144 3.07 -2.63 -31.24
C ILE A 144 4.25 -3.54 -30.92
N GLY A 145 4.38 -3.98 -29.67
CA GLY A 145 5.47 -4.84 -29.23
C GLY A 145 5.53 -6.17 -30.00
N THR A 146 4.37 -6.73 -30.36
CA THR A 146 4.31 -7.98 -31.12
C THR A 146 4.63 -7.78 -32.61
N ARG A 147 4.18 -6.68 -33.21
CA ARG A 147 4.34 -6.43 -34.65
C ARG A 147 5.69 -5.81 -35.00
N HIS A 148 6.30 -5.10 -34.06
CA HIS A 148 7.53 -4.34 -34.27
C HIS A 148 8.58 -4.65 -33.20
N PRO A 149 9.01 -5.92 -33.04
CA PRO A 149 10.06 -6.25 -32.07
C PRO A 149 11.38 -5.55 -32.46
N ASP A 150 12.08 -4.99 -31.47
CA ASP A 150 13.34 -4.27 -31.68
C ASP A 150 14.41 -4.79 -30.71
N THR A 151 15.39 -5.52 -31.25
CA THR A 151 16.49 -6.09 -30.46
C THR A 151 17.47 -5.04 -29.92
N THR A 152 17.39 -3.80 -30.39
CA THR A 152 18.13 -2.65 -29.82
C THR A 152 17.43 -2.06 -28.59
N CYS A 153 16.18 -2.44 -28.34
CA CYS A 153 15.43 -2.04 -27.16
C CYS A 153 15.56 -3.11 -26.07
N VAL A 154 16.04 -2.69 -24.89
CA VAL A 154 16.35 -3.57 -23.76
C VAL A 154 15.12 -4.33 -23.26
N ALA A 155 13.91 -3.80 -23.45
CA ALA A 155 12.67 -4.48 -23.10
C ALA A 155 12.47 -5.82 -23.84
N PHE A 156 13.04 -5.98 -25.05
CA PHE A 156 12.95 -7.22 -25.82
C PHE A 156 14.05 -8.24 -25.46
N SER A 157 15.04 -7.83 -24.67
CA SER A 157 16.10 -8.71 -24.15
C SER A 157 15.72 -9.39 -22.84
N GLN A 158 14.71 -8.87 -22.15
CA GLN A 158 14.23 -9.36 -20.85
C GLN A 158 12.89 -10.07 -21.01
N ARG A 159 12.70 -11.16 -20.25
CA ARG A 159 11.49 -11.97 -20.31
C ARG A 159 11.05 -12.39 -18.91
N PHE A 160 9.79 -12.16 -18.58
CA PHE A 160 9.11 -12.79 -17.47
C PHE A 160 8.45 -14.05 -17.97
N ASP A 161 9.23 -15.13 -17.98
CA ASP A 161 8.77 -16.48 -18.32
C ASP A 161 8.71 -17.34 -17.04
N GLY A 162 8.40 -18.63 -17.20
CA GLY A 162 8.36 -19.54 -16.05
C GLY A 162 9.68 -19.66 -15.28
N ARG A 163 10.84 -19.34 -15.89
CA ARG A 163 12.11 -19.31 -15.16
C ARG A 163 12.15 -18.13 -14.20
N LEU A 164 11.80 -16.93 -14.67
CA LEU A 164 11.76 -15.75 -13.81
C LEU A 164 10.66 -15.88 -12.75
N ALA A 165 9.48 -16.38 -13.10
CA ALA A 165 8.40 -16.63 -12.13
C ALA A 165 8.82 -17.62 -11.03
N ARG A 166 9.60 -18.67 -11.36
CA ARG A 166 10.18 -19.58 -10.36
C ARG A 166 11.21 -18.89 -9.46
N LEU A 167 12.06 -18.05 -10.04
CA LEU A 167 13.04 -17.26 -9.27
C LEU A 167 12.31 -16.32 -8.28
N GLU A 168 11.24 -15.67 -8.71
CA GLU A 168 10.42 -14.82 -7.83
C GLU A 168 9.76 -15.61 -6.70
N LEU A 169 9.31 -16.85 -6.95
CA LEU A 169 8.82 -17.73 -5.88
C LEU A 169 9.92 -18.17 -4.93
N GLU A 170 11.12 -18.45 -5.44
CA GLU A 170 12.29 -18.75 -4.60
C GLU A 170 12.69 -17.54 -3.76
N HIS A 171 12.66 -16.33 -4.33
CA HIS A 171 12.84 -15.07 -3.60
C HIS A 171 11.72 -14.84 -2.58
N PHE A 172 10.47 -15.20 -2.88
CA PHE A 172 9.39 -15.15 -1.90
C PHE A 172 9.63 -16.11 -0.74
N VAL A 173 10.12 -17.32 -1.00
CA VAL A 173 10.52 -18.25 0.07
C VAL A 173 11.68 -17.65 0.87
N GLU A 174 12.74 -17.17 0.22
CA GLU A 174 13.91 -16.61 0.89
C GLU A 174 13.61 -15.34 1.69
N HIS A 175 12.91 -14.38 1.10
CA HIS A 175 12.68 -13.06 1.69
C HIS A 175 11.34 -12.95 2.40
N GLY A 176 10.27 -13.48 1.78
CA GLY A 176 8.91 -13.45 2.32
C GLY A 176 8.68 -14.43 3.47
N ILE A 177 9.40 -15.55 3.51
CA ILE A 177 9.30 -16.55 4.58
C ILE A 177 10.57 -16.59 5.43
N GLU A 178 11.71 -16.99 4.87
CA GLU A 178 12.90 -17.28 5.68
C GLU A 178 13.48 -16.04 6.37
N THR A 179 13.72 -14.98 5.60
CA THR A 179 14.24 -13.70 6.10
C THR A 179 13.24 -13.06 7.05
N ARG A 180 11.95 -13.07 6.69
CA ARG A 180 10.87 -12.52 7.51
C ARG A 180 10.77 -13.19 8.88
N HIS A 181 10.97 -14.50 8.93
CA HIS A 181 10.91 -15.29 10.16
C HIS A 181 12.28 -15.49 10.83
N GLY A 182 13.35 -14.88 10.28
CA GLY A 182 14.71 -14.97 10.81
C GLY A 182 15.28 -16.40 10.85
N ARG A 183 14.70 -17.33 10.08
CA ARG A 183 15.04 -18.75 10.09
C ARG A 183 14.87 -19.34 8.70
N LYS A 184 15.90 -20.04 8.21
CA LYS A 184 15.81 -20.83 6.97
C LYS A 184 14.91 -22.04 7.16
N LEU A 185 14.14 -22.38 6.13
CA LEU A 185 13.38 -23.62 6.12
C LEU A 185 14.37 -24.80 6.03
N PRO A 186 14.13 -25.91 6.75
CA PRO A 186 14.86 -27.15 6.49
C PRO A 186 14.74 -27.52 5.01
N GLY A 187 15.83 -28.03 4.40
CA GLY A 187 15.88 -28.25 2.94
C GLY A 187 14.69 -29.04 2.40
N ARG A 188 14.27 -30.09 3.13
CA ARG A 188 13.09 -30.87 2.78
C ARG A 188 11.78 -30.06 2.79
N GLU A 189 11.54 -29.23 3.81
CA GLU A 189 10.34 -28.37 3.89
C GLU A 189 10.36 -27.30 2.81
N ARG A 190 11.55 -26.75 2.51
CA ARG A 190 11.74 -25.80 1.41
C ARG A 190 11.39 -26.43 0.07
N ASP A 191 11.87 -27.64 -0.19
CA ASP A 191 11.62 -28.37 -1.43
C ASP A 191 10.14 -28.78 -1.55
N GLU A 192 9.51 -29.23 -0.46
CA GLU A 192 8.08 -29.54 -0.42
C GLU A 192 7.22 -28.29 -0.70
N LEU A 193 7.60 -27.13 -0.15
CA LEU A 193 6.92 -25.85 -0.41
C LEU A 193 7.08 -25.40 -1.86
N LEU A 194 8.29 -25.42 -2.41
CA LEU A 194 8.54 -25.04 -3.80
C LEU A 194 7.82 -25.99 -4.78
N ALA A 195 7.76 -27.28 -4.46
CA ALA A 195 6.97 -28.25 -5.23
C ALA A 195 5.47 -27.95 -5.17
N ALA A 196 4.94 -27.53 -4.01
CA ALA A 196 3.55 -27.12 -3.87
C ALA A 196 3.23 -25.81 -4.60
N LEU A 197 4.20 -24.91 -4.75
CA LEU A 197 4.07 -23.65 -5.48
C LEU A 197 4.33 -23.80 -7.00
N ALA A 198 4.97 -24.87 -7.45
CA ALA A 198 5.30 -25.09 -8.86
C ALA A 198 4.09 -24.96 -9.81
N PRO A 199 2.86 -25.43 -9.47
CA PRO A 199 1.69 -25.24 -10.33
C PRO A 199 1.33 -23.77 -10.59
N VAL A 200 1.72 -22.83 -9.72
CA VAL A 200 1.52 -21.38 -9.91
C VAL A 200 2.36 -20.85 -11.09
N VAL A 201 3.48 -21.49 -11.39
CA VAL A 201 4.39 -21.10 -12.49
C VAL A 201 3.90 -21.62 -13.84
N ALA A 202 3.19 -22.75 -13.85
CA ALA A 202 2.86 -23.46 -15.09
C ALA A 202 2.14 -22.58 -16.14
N PRO A 203 1.19 -21.69 -15.79
CA PRO A 203 0.54 -20.81 -16.77
C PRO A 203 1.48 -19.77 -17.39
N PHE A 204 2.65 -19.50 -16.79
CA PHE A 204 3.66 -18.58 -17.31
C PHE A 204 4.65 -19.27 -18.27
N GLU A 205 4.75 -20.61 -18.26
CA GLU A 205 5.65 -21.37 -19.14
C GLU A 205 5.13 -21.48 -20.58
N SER A 206 3.81 -21.52 -20.76
CA SER A 206 3.14 -21.70 -22.06
C SER A 206 2.57 -20.41 -22.66
N ALA A 207 2.70 -19.28 -21.95
CA ALA A 207 2.12 -18.02 -22.38
C ALA A 207 2.84 -17.42 -23.59
N ALA A 208 2.06 -16.88 -24.53
CA ALA A 208 2.61 -15.96 -25.51
C ALA A 208 3.09 -14.70 -24.78
N LEU A 209 4.36 -14.34 -24.98
CA LEU A 209 4.90 -13.12 -24.38
C LEU A 209 4.65 -11.92 -25.28
N VAL A 210 4.27 -10.83 -24.65
CA VAL A 210 4.01 -9.53 -25.24
C VAL A 210 4.88 -8.49 -24.55
N LEU A 211 5.08 -7.34 -25.18
CA LEU A 211 5.72 -6.21 -24.51
C LEU A 211 4.82 -5.76 -23.36
N ALA A 212 5.38 -5.79 -22.15
CA ALA A 212 4.75 -5.35 -20.93
C ALA A 212 5.51 -4.18 -20.33
N HIS A 213 4.78 -3.22 -19.78
CA HIS A 213 5.28 -2.10 -19.02
C HIS A 213 5.93 -2.54 -17.70
N ARG A 214 5.49 -3.68 -17.16
CA ARG A 214 5.87 -4.26 -15.86
C ARG A 214 5.20 -3.61 -14.67
N ASP A 215 5.06 -2.29 -14.62
CA ASP A 215 4.39 -1.58 -13.52
C ASP A 215 3.16 -0.79 -14.01
N TYR A 216 2.30 -1.43 -14.81
CA TYR A 216 1.16 -0.78 -15.49
C TYR A 216 -0.03 -0.50 -14.56
N MET A 217 0.21 0.29 -13.51
CA MET A 217 -0.77 0.61 -12.47
C MET A 217 -1.32 2.03 -12.64
N ALA A 218 -2.48 2.31 -12.04
CA ALA A 218 -3.14 3.63 -12.12
C ALA A 218 -2.31 4.82 -11.58
N TRP A 219 -1.21 4.55 -10.87
CA TRP A 219 -0.25 5.54 -10.39
C TRP A 219 0.75 5.97 -11.46
N ASN A 220 1.10 5.05 -12.37
CA ASN A 220 2.06 5.27 -13.46
C ASN A 220 1.40 5.75 -14.77
N LEU A 221 0.08 5.91 -14.75
CA LEU A 221 -0.70 6.51 -15.81
C LEU A 221 -1.11 7.92 -15.38
N HIS A 222 -0.77 8.94 -16.15
CA HIS A 222 -1.12 10.33 -15.88
C HIS A 222 -2.19 10.83 -16.85
N VAL A 223 -3.12 11.64 -16.36
CA VAL A 223 -4.22 12.22 -17.15
C VAL A 223 -3.87 13.66 -17.49
N GLN A 224 -3.64 13.93 -18.78
CA GLN A 224 -3.48 15.28 -19.33
C GLN A 224 -4.63 15.59 -20.28
N GLY A 225 -5.62 16.33 -19.77
CA GLY A 225 -6.88 16.56 -20.50
C GLY A 225 -7.64 15.25 -20.69
N GLU A 226 -7.80 14.82 -21.95
CA GLU A 226 -8.43 13.55 -22.33
C GLU A 226 -7.42 12.44 -22.68
N ARG A 227 -6.11 12.71 -22.57
CA ARG A 227 -5.06 11.75 -22.93
C ARG A 227 -4.41 11.14 -21.70
N LEU A 228 -4.06 9.87 -21.82
CA LEU A 228 -3.19 9.18 -20.86
C LEU A 228 -1.73 9.36 -21.25
N ARG A 229 -0.86 9.49 -20.25
CA ARG A 229 0.60 9.51 -20.37
C ARG A 229 1.17 8.38 -19.52
N VAL A 230 2.14 7.65 -20.04
CA VAL A 230 2.73 6.48 -19.36
C VAL A 230 4.11 6.85 -18.85
N ILE A 231 4.36 6.68 -17.55
CA ILE A 231 5.66 6.87 -16.92
C ILE A 231 6.14 5.56 -16.29
N ASP A 232 7.41 5.51 -15.88
CA ASP A 232 8.01 4.35 -15.19
C ASP A 232 8.17 3.08 -16.06
N PHE A 233 8.27 3.26 -17.38
CA PHE A 233 8.37 2.17 -18.37
C PHE A 233 9.80 1.62 -18.55
N GLN A 234 10.82 2.15 -17.87
CA GLN A 234 12.22 1.78 -18.10
C GLN A 234 12.56 0.32 -17.73
N ASP A 235 11.72 -0.31 -16.91
CA ASP A 235 11.85 -1.70 -16.49
C ASP A 235 10.92 -2.63 -17.31
N ALA A 236 10.38 -2.14 -18.43
CA ALA A 236 9.58 -2.91 -19.38
C ALA A 236 10.33 -4.15 -19.89
N LEU A 237 9.57 -5.20 -20.18
CA LEU A 237 10.07 -6.52 -20.55
C LEU A 237 9.02 -7.32 -21.32
N LEU A 238 9.37 -8.50 -21.84
CA LEU A 238 8.39 -9.41 -22.43
C LEU A 238 7.72 -10.26 -21.34
N ALA A 239 6.41 -10.11 -21.13
CA ALA A 239 5.65 -10.84 -20.09
C ALA A 239 4.40 -11.49 -20.68
N PRO A 240 3.70 -12.38 -19.93
CA PRO A 240 2.44 -12.93 -20.39
C PRO A 240 1.39 -11.84 -20.64
N ASP A 241 0.48 -12.13 -21.56
CA ASP A 241 -0.56 -11.19 -21.98
C ASP A 241 -1.46 -10.62 -20.88
N ALA A 242 -1.69 -11.38 -19.80
CA ALA A 242 -2.50 -10.96 -18.67
C ALA A 242 -1.76 -10.07 -17.65
N PHE A 243 -0.43 -9.95 -17.74
CA PHE A 243 0.41 -9.41 -16.67
C PHE A 243 0.07 -7.97 -16.29
N ASP A 244 0.16 -7.05 -17.25
CA ASP A 244 -0.14 -5.63 -17.02
C ASP A 244 -1.62 -5.36 -16.80
N LEU A 245 -2.52 -6.17 -17.38
CA LEU A 245 -3.96 -6.02 -17.17
C LEU A 245 -4.32 -6.34 -15.71
N ALA A 246 -3.77 -7.42 -15.16
CA ALA A 246 -3.95 -7.76 -13.76
C ALA A 246 -3.42 -6.65 -12.85
N GLN A 247 -2.25 -6.07 -13.15
CA GLN A 247 -1.75 -4.95 -12.36
C GLN A 247 -2.62 -3.71 -12.42
N LEU A 248 -3.15 -3.37 -13.59
CA LEU A 248 -4.06 -2.23 -13.73
C LEU A 248 -5.32 -2.42 -12.88
N LEU A 249 -5.92 -3.61 -12.95
CA LEU A 249 -7.24 -3.90 -12.41
C LEU A 249 -7.24 -4.41 -10.96
N THR A 250 -6.12 -4.96 -10.48
CA THR A 250 -6.04 -5.59 -9.16
C THR A 250 -4.93 -5.02 -8.26
N ASP A 251 -4.41 -3.83 -8.56
CA ASP A 251 -3.48 -3.13 -7.65
C ASP A 251 -4.13 -2.85 -6.27
N ARG A 252 -3.29 -2.59 -5.26
CA ARG A 252 -3.64 -2.44 -3.83
C ARG A 252 -4.82 -1.53 -3.51
N THR A 253 -5.14 -0.56 -4.37
CA THR A 253 -6.26 0.37 -4.19
C THR A 253 -7.31 0.27 -5.28
N THR A 254 -7.04 -0.45 -6.38
CA THR A 254 -7.94 -0.49 -7.55
C THR A 254 -9.34 -0.96 -7.21
N GLY A 255 -9.49 -1.94 -6.31
CA GLY A 255 -10.82 -2.41 -5.85
C GLY A 255 -11.71 -1.33 -5.21
N THR A 256 -11.15 -0.19 -4.77
CA THR A 256 -11.95 0.94 -4.25
C THR A 256 -12.47 1.87 -5.35
N ILE A 257 -12.02 1.71 -6.59
CA ILE A 257 -12.40 2.53 -7.75
C ILE A 257 -13.03 1.70 -8.87
N VAL A 258 -12.52 0.50 -9.13
CA VAL A 258 -13.03 -0.42 -10.14
C VAL A 258 -13.88 -1.48 -9.43
N SER A 259 -15.19 -1.43 -9.65
CA SER A 259 -16.10 -2.46 -9.13
C SER A 259 -15.93 -3.77 -9.91
N PRO A 260 -16.32 -4.93 -9.34
CA PRO A 260 -16.24 -6.21 -10.05
C PRO A 260 -16.95 -6.22 -11.41
N ALA A 261 -18.07 -5.52 -11.54
CA ALA A 261 -18.80 -5.40 -12.80
C ALA A 261 -18.03 -4.55 -13.84
N LEU A 262 -17.33 -3.50 -13.38
CA LEU A 262 -16.47 -2.70 -14.25
C LEU A 262 -15.22 -3.50 -14.66
N GLU A 263 -14.62 -4.25 -13.73
CA GLU A 263 -13.49 -5.15 -14.01
C GLU A 263 -13.85 -6.16 -15.11
N GLU A 264 -14.98 -6.86 -14.98
CA GLU A 264 -15.47 -7.79 -16.01
C GLU A 264 -15.64 -7.11 -17.38
N THR A 265 -16.19 -5.89 -17.38
CA THR A 265 -16.35 -5.08 -18.60
C THR A 265 -15.01 -4.71 -19.23
N LEU A 266 -14.01 -4.36 -18.41
CA LEU A 266 -12.67 -3.98 -18.86
C LEU A 266 -11.87 -5.18 -19.38
N ILE A 267 -12.00 -6.35 -18.73
CA ILE A 267 -11.43 -7.60 -19.22
C ILE A 267 -12.04 -7.96 -20.59
N ALA A 268 -13.37 -7.90 -20.71
CA ALA A 268 -14.05 -8.15 -21.99
C ALA A 268 -13.59 -7.17 -23.09
N ARG A 269 -13.39 -5.90 -22.74
CA ARG A 269 -12.83 -4.88 -23.66
C ARG A 269 -11.42 -5.24 -24.11
N PHE A 270 -10.54 -5.64 -23.19
CA PHE A 270 -9.17 -6.08 -23.50
C PHE A 270 -9.18 -7.27 -24.47
N VAL A 271 -9.99 -8.30 -24.18
CA VAL A 271 -10.15 -9.49 -25.02
C VAL A 271 -10.59 -9.11 -26.43
N ALA A 272 -11.63 -8.29 -26.54
CA ALA A 272 -12.19 -7.85 -27.82
C ALA A 272 -11.19 -6.98 -28.61
N GLY A 273 -10.50 -6.06 -27.95
CA GLY A 273 -9.48 -5.20 -28.58
C GLY A 273 -8.33 -6.01 -29.16
N ARG A 274 -7.81 -6.97 -28.41
CA ARG A 274 -6.76 -7.88 -28.89
C ARG A 274 -7.21 -8.76 -30.05
N ALA A 275 -8.43 -9.32 -29.97
CA ALA A 275 -9.00 -10.10 -31.06
C ALA A 275 -9.19 -9.25 -32.33
N ALA A 276 -9.68 -8.02 -32.22
CA ALA A 276 -9.82 -7.08 -33.33
C ALA A 276 -8.48 -6.70 -33.97
N ALA A 277 -7.40 -6.67 -33.18
CA ALA A 277 -6.04 -6.47 -33.67
C ALA A 277 -5.38 -7.74 -34.24
N GLY A 278 -6.09 -8.86 -34.33
CA GLY A 278 -5.57 -10.13 -34.85
C GLY A 278 -4.57 -10.83 -33.91
N LEU A 279 -4.60 -10.49 -32.62
CA LEU A 279 -3.76 -11.09 -31.57
C LEU A 279 -4.64 -11.70 -30.47
N PRO A 280 -5.49 -12.70 -30.76
CA PRO A 280 -6.39 -13.28 -29.77
C PRO A 280 -5.63 -13.85 -28.57
N LEU A 281 -6.29 -13.87 -27.41
CA LEU A 281 -5.74 -14.44 -26.18
C LEU A 281 -5.46 -15.94 -26.34
N THR A 282 -4.42 -16.44 -25.69
CA THR A 282 -4.13 -17.87 -25.66
C THR A 282 -4.92 -18.56 -24.55
N GLU A 283 -5.17 -19.86 -24.70
CA GLU A 283 -5.82 -20.71 -23.70
C GLU A 283 -5.19 -20.53 -22.30
N GLY A 284 -6.02 -20.54 -21.25
CA GLY A 284 -5.56 -20.32 -19.87
C GLY A 284 -5.40 -18.84 -19.46
N PHE A 285 -5.93 -17.89 -20.23
CA PHE A 285 -5.88 -16.47 -19.88
C PHE A 285 -6.48 -16.16 -18.50
N ASP A 286 -7.65 -16.69 -18.19
CA ASP A 286 -8.33 -16.42 -16.91
C ASP A 286 -7.47 -16.86 -15.71
N ASP A 287 -6.80 -18.02 -15.83
CA ASP A 287 -5.89 -18.51 -14.81
C ASP A 287 -4.65 -17.61 -14.70
N ARG A 288 -4.04 -17.21 -15.83
CA ARG A 288 -2.91 -16.26 -15.82
C ARG A 288 -3.29 -14.94 -15.17
N TYR A 289 -4.45 -14.38 -15.52
CA TYR A 289 -4.96 -13.13 -14.94
C TYR A 289 -5.11 -13.25 -13.42
N ARG A 290 -5.79 -14.31 -12.94
CA ARG A 290 -5.96 -14.57 -11.51
C ARG A 290 -4.64 -14.75 -10.78
N LEU A 291 -3.69 -15.47 -11.37
CA LEU A 291 -2.37 -15.70 -10.77
C LEU A 291 -1.54 -14.42 -10.69
N CYS A 292 -1.59 -13.56 -11.72
CA CYS A 292 -0.97 -12.24 -11.68
C CYS A 292 -1.65 -11.32 -10.64
N GLY A 293 -2.94 -11.53 -10.38
CA GLY A 293 -3.73 -10.79 -9.37
C GLY A 293 -3.73 -11.40 -7.96
N LEU A 294 -2.97 -12.46 -7.68
CA LEU A 294 -3.00 -13.19 -6.39
C LEU A 294 -2.79 -12.27 -5.17
N GLN A 295 -1.98 -11.22 -5.30
CA GLN A 295 -1.78 -10.22 -4.25
C GLN A 295 -3.09 -9.58 -3.76
N HIS A 296 -4.08 -9.39 -4.65
CA HIS A 296 -5.40 -8.84 -4.31
C HIS A 296 -6.28 -9.87 -3.59
N ALA A 297 -6.22 -11.14 -4.03
CA ALA A 297 -7.00 -12.25 -3.48
C ALA A 297 -6.59 -12.68 -2.06
N THR A 298 -5.46 -12.17 -1.53
CA THR A 298 -5.01 -12.43 -0.15
C THR A 298 -5.61 -11.49 0.90
N ARG A 299 -6.39 -10.47 0.49
CA ARG A 299 -7.18 -9.59 1.38
C ARG A 299 -8.64 -10.04 1.44
N LEU A 300 -9.41 -9.59 2.44
CA LEU A 300 -10.85 -9.91 2.60
C LEU A 300 -11.80 -9.38 1.49
N ALA A 301 -11.27 -8.87 0.37
CA ALA A 301 -12.06 -8.61 -0.83
C ALA A 301 -12.38 -9.95 -1.52
N PRO A 302 -13.61 -10.19 -2.03
CA PRO A 302 -14.65 -9.20 -2.37
C PRO A 302 -15.71 -8.94 -1.27
N LEU A 303 -15.58 -9.53 -0.08
CA LEU A 303 -16.61 -9.43 0.96
C LEU A 303 -16.66 -8.02 1.61
N THR A 304 -15.52 -7.32 1.60
CA THR A 304 -15.39 -5.96 2.15
C THR A 304 -15.73 -4.83 1.17
N ASP A 305 -16.05 -5.15 -0.09
CA ASP A 305 -16.46 -4.15 -1.11
C ASP A 305 -17.91 -3.67 -0.88
N THR A 306 -18.72 -4.50 -0.23
CA THR A 306 -20.16 -4.25 0.00
C THR A 306 -20.55 -4.28 1.48
N VAL A 307 -19.67 -4.77 2.35
CA VAL A 307 -19.89 -4.86 3.78
C VAL A 307 -18.68 -4.25 4.50
N PRO A 308 -18.83 -3.21 5.32
CA PRO A 308 -17.70 -2.68 6.06
C PRO A 308 -17.14 -3.77 6.97
N LYS A 309 -15.80 -3.84 7.09
CA LYS A 309 -15.10 -4.91 7.81
C LYS A 309 -15.69 -5.22 9.21
N PRO A 310 -16.04 -4.24 10.05
CA PRO A 310 -16.68 -4.53 11.35
C PRO A 310 -18.04 -5.24 11.24
N LEU A 311 -18.74 -5.12 10.12
CA LEU A 311 -20.01 -5.83 9.89
C LEU A 311 -19.87 -7.20 9.23
N VAL A 312 -18.64 -7.64 8.91
CA VAL A 312 -18.41 -8.97 8.37
C VAL A 312 -18.92 -10.02 9.38
N PRO A 313 -19.78 -10.96 8.95
CA PRO A 313 -20.28 -11.98 9.85
C PRO A 313 -19.20 -12.95 10.29
N VAL A 314 -19.16 -13.25 11.59
CA VAL A 314 -18.37 -14.31 12.21
C VAL A 314 -19.32 -15.10 13.10
N GLY A 315 -19.42 -16.42 12.94
CA GLY A 315 -20.38 -17.22 13.72
C GLY A 315 -21.85 -16.81 13.50
N GLY A 316 -22.18 -16.25 12.33
CA GLY A 316 -23.53 -15.82 11.97
C GLY A 316 -23.94 -14.43 12.48
N ARG A 317 -23.05 -13.69 13.15
CA ARG A 317 -23.31 -12.33 13.65
C ARG A 317 -22.21 -11.35 13.23
N PRO A 318 -22.51 -10.06 13.02
CA PRO A 318 -21.49 -9.06 12.67
C PRO A 318 -20.41 -8.93 13.76
N PHE A 319 -19.13 -8.86 13.36
CA PHE A 319 -18.00 -8.82 14.31
C PHE A 319 -18.09 -7.67 15.33
N LEU A 320 -18.57 -6.50 14.90
CA LEU A 320 -18.77 -5.32 15.75
C LEU A 320 -19.70 -5.59 16.93
N GLU A 321 -20.65 -6.51 16.82
CA GLU A 321 -21.53 -6.85 17.94
C GLU A 321 -20.75 -7.46 19.11
N TYR A 322 -19.76 -8.32 18.82
CA TYR A 322 -18.88 -8.89 19.84
C TYR A 322 -18.07 -7.80 20.56
N ILE A 323 -17.60 -6.79 19.82
CA ILE A 323 -16.85 -5.67 20.39
C ILE A 323 -17.75 -4.83 21.31
N LEU A 324 -18.98 -4.52 20.88
CA LEU A 324 -19.93 -3.75 21.70
C LEU A 324 -20.34 -4.51 22.97
N GLU A 325 -20.61 -5.81 22.86
CA GLU A 325 -20.92 -6.67 23.99
C GLU A 325 -19.74 -6.75 24.98
N PHE A 326 -18.51 -6.84 24.47
CA PHE A 326 -17.28 -6.78 25.28
C PHE A 326 -17.14 -5.45 26.04
N LEU A 327 -17.33 -4.31 25.37
CA LEU A 327 -17.27 -3.00 26.02
C LEU A 327 -18.36 -2.86 27.08
N HIS A 328 -19.59 -3.29 26.78
CA HIS A 328 -20.71 -3.28 27.71
C HIS A 328 -20.42 -4.14 28.96
N ALA A 329 -19.93 -5.38 28.75
CA ALA A 329 -19.55 -6.30 29.82
C ALA A 329 -18.43 -5.73 30.69
N GLY A 330 -17.53 -4.92 30.10
CA GLY A 330 -16.50 -4.15 30.79
C GLY A 330 -16.99 -2.95 31.60
N GLY A 331 -18.28 -2.64 31.55
CA GLY A 331 -18.90 -1.51 32.27
C GLY A 331 -18.97 -0.21 31.46
N ILE A 332 -18.59 -0.22 30.18
CA ILE A 332 -18.76 0.94 29.29
C ILE A 332 -20.24 1.10 28.93
N ARG A 333 -20.73 2.34 28.88
CA ARG A 333 -22.12 2.67 28.54
C ARG A 333 -22.26 3.67 27.40
N GLU A 334 -21.23 4.46 27.12
CA GLU A 334 -21.19 5.36 25.97
C GLU A 334 -20.06 4.94 25.02
N VAL A 335 -20.37 4.85 23.73
CA VAL A 335 -19.42 4.43 22.68
C VAL A 335 -19.47 5.43 21.54
N VAL A 336 -18.30 5.83 21.05
CA VAL A 336 -18.16 6.60 19.81
C VAL A 336 -17.63 5.66 18.73
N LEU A 337 -18.40 5.51 17.65
CA LEU A 337 -17.96 4.78 16.46
C LEU A 337 -17.39 5.77 15.46
N ASN A 338 -16.11 5.57 15.14
CA ASN A 338 -15.40 6.36 14.15
C ASN A 338 -15.63 5.76 12.74
N LEU A 339 -16.24 6.53 11.86
CA LEU A 339 -16.81 6.08 10.59
C LEU A 339 -16.16 6.78 9.41
N HIS A 340 -15.95 6.02 8.33
CA HIS A 340 -15.55 6.55 7.03
C HIS A 340 -16.28 5.78 5.91
N HIS A 341 -15.55 5.01 5.11
CA HIS A 341 -16.11 4.24 4.01
C HIS A 341 -17.16 3.23 4.48
N LEU A 342 -18.32 3.20 3.81
CA LEU A 342 -19.49 2.38 4.16
C LEU A 342 -20.03 2.56 5.59
N GLY A 343 -19.67 3.65 6.29
CA GLY A 343 -20.10 3.91 7.67
C GLY A 343 -21.62 3.96 7.86
N HIS A 344 -22.37 4.32 6.82
CA HIS A 344 -23.83 4.41 6.87
C HIS A 344 -24.48 3.03 7.08
N LEU A 345 -23.83 1.95 6.65
CA LEU A 345 -24.27 0.58 6.93
C LEU A 345 -24.07 0.22 8.41
N ILE A 346 -23.00 0.72 9.04
CA ILE A 346 -22.77 0.58 10.48
C ILE A 346 -23.85 1.36 11.25
N GLU A 347 -24.10 2.61 10.86
CA GLU A 347 -25.14 3.44 11.47
C GLU A 347 -26.53 2.79 11.35
N GLN A 348 -26.88 2.29 10.17
CA GLN A 348 -28.13 1.56 9.94
C GLN A 348 -28.25 0.28 10.77
N HIS A 349 -27.15 -0.47 10.95
CA HIS A 349 -27.17 -1.75 11.67
C HIS A 349 -27.20 -1.58 13.21
N ILE A 350 -26.47 -0.59 13.72
CA ILE A 350 -26.25 -0.37 15.17
C ILE A 350 -27.29 0.58 15.76
N GLY A 351 -27.73 1.61 15.03
CA GLY A 351 -28.63 2.64 15.52
C GLY A 351 -28.09 3.37 16.76
N ASP A 352 -28.96 3.77 17.67
CA ASP A 352 -28.57 4.48 18.90
C ASP A 352 -27.82 3.62 19.94
N GLY A 353 -27.64 2.32 19.66
CA GLY A 353 -26.98 1.37 20.56
C GLY A 353 -27.87 0.75 21.63
N ALA A 354 -29.16 1.10 21.70
CA ALA A 354 -30.05 0.62 22.77
C ALA A 354 -30.18 -0.91 22.81
N ARG A 355 -30.05 -1.59 21.65
CA ARG A 355 -30.03 -3.06 21.54
C ARG A 355 -28.91 -3.71 22.38
N PHE A 356 -27.84 -2.98 22.64
CA PHE A 356 -26.65 -3.44 23.37
C PHE A 356 -26.56 -2.86 24.78
N ASP A 357 -27.61 -2.17 25.27
CA ASP A 357 -27.58 -1.36 26.50
C ASP A 357 -26.39 -0.38 26.51
N LEU A 358 -26.20 0.28 25.37
CA LEU A 358 -25.20 1.31 25.11
C LEU A 358 -25.86 2.56 24.54
N ARG A 359 -25.18 3.70 24.70
CA ARG A 359 -25.44 4.93 23.95
C ARG A 359 -24.34 5.10 22.91
N VAL A 360 -24.69 4.94 21.64
CA VAL A 360 -23.75 5.05 20.52
C VAL A 360 -23.84 6.44 19.91
N ARG A 361 -22.67 7.05 19.68
CA ARG A 361 -22.48 8.28 18.89
C ARG A 361 -21.57 7.99 17.72
N TYR A 362 -21.64 8.83 16.69
CA TYR A 362 -20.89 8.65 15.47
C TYR A 362 -19.95 9.83 15.21
N SER A 363 -18.69 9.51 14.91
CA SER A 363 -17.66 10.46 14.49
C SER A 363 -17.34 10.18 13.02
N TRP A 364 -17.71 11.09 12.12
CA TRP A 364 -17.56 10.89 10.68
C TRP A 364 -16.30 11.56 10.14
N GLU A 365 -15.40 10.78 9.57
CA GLU A 365 -14.19 11.29 8.94
C GLU A 365 -14.41 11.60 7.46
N ASN A 366 -14.10 12.82 7.05
CA ASN A 366 -14.05 13.22 5.64
C ASN A 366 -13.02 14.36 5.43
N PRO A 367 -11.79 14.07 4.95
CA PRO A 367 -11.23 12.77 4.52
C PRO A 367 -10.84 11.84 5.68
N ILE A 368 -10.37 10.62 5.40
CA ILE A 368 -9.80 9.73 6.43
C ILE A 368 -8.55 10.35 7.07
N LEU A 369 -8.50 10.39 8.41
CA LEU A 369 -7.46 11.09 9.19
C LEU A 369 -6.44 10.14 9.83
N ASP A 370 -6.50 8.83 9.51
CA ASP A 370 -5.70 7.78 10.16
C ASP A 370 -5.98 7.72 11.68
N THR A 371 -5.40 6.74 12.37
CA THR A 371 -5.68 6.41 13.78
C THR A 371 -5.53 7.56 14.76
N GLY A 372 -4.51 8.42 14.60
CA GLY A 372 -4.29 9.55 15.51
C GLY A 372 -5.22 10.71 15.21
N GLY A 373 -5.39 11.04 13.93
CA GLY A 373 -6.29 12.11 13.50
C GLY A 373 -7.76 11.80 13.79
N GLY A 374 -8.21 10.56 13.57
CA GLY A 374 -9.58 10.12 13.84
C GLY A 374 -9.94 10.19 15.34
N ILE A 375 -9.04 9.75 16.23
CA ILE A 375 -9.25 9.86 17.68
C ILE A 375 -9.34 11.33 18.10
N LYS A 376 -8.47 12.20 17.56
CA LYS A 376 -8.50 13.64 17.86
C LYS A 376 -9.79 14.29 17.33
N HIS A 377 -10.26 13.88 16.16
CA HIS A 377 -11.52 14.37 15.59
C HIS A 377 -12.72 14.01 16.47
N ALA A 378 -12.70 12.83 17.11
CA ALA A 378 -13.74 12.37 18.03
C ALA A 378 -13.71 13.04 19.42
N GLU A 379 -12.68 13.84 19.76
CA GLU A 379 -12.50 14.46 21.08
C GLU A 379 -13.76 15.15 21.63
N PRO A 380 -14.51 15.98 20.85
CA PRO A 380 -15.70 16.66 21.36
C PRO A 380 -16.82 15.71 21.84
N LEU A 381 -16.78 14.45 21.43
CA LEU A 381 -17.78 13.43 21.78
C LEU A 381 -17.41 12.61 23.03
N LEU A 382 -16.16 12.70 23.49
CA LEU A 382 -15.61 11.86 24.58
C LEU A 382 -15.72 12.50 25.97
N ALA A 383 -16.40 13.64 26.09
CA ALA A 383 -16.82 14.29 27.34
C ALA A 383 -15.72 14.58 28.39
N GLY A 384 -14.44 14.49 28.03
CA GLY A 384 -13.32 14.79 28.92
C GLY A 384 -13.09 13.76 30.03
N GLU A 385 -13.57 12.52 29.86
CA GLU A 385 -13.32 11.40 30.78
C GLU A 385 -12.26 10.44 30.22
N PRO A 386 -11.58 9.64 31.05
CA PRO A 386 -10.70 8.57 30.58
C PRO A 386 -11.48 7.60 29.69
N PHE A 387 -10.91 7.21 28.56
CA PHE A 387 -11.63 6.45 27.53
C PHE A 387 -10.84 5.27 27.01
N VAL A 388 -11.58 4.22 26.62
CA VAL A 388 -11.04 3.02 25.98
C VAL A 388 -11.06 3.23 24.48
N VAL A 389 -9.97 2.86 23.81
CA VAL A 389 -9.89 2.79 22.35
C VAL A 389 -9.68 1.32 21.97
N ALA A 390 -10.60 0.81 21.16
CA ALA A 390 -10.55 -0.55 20.62
C ALA A 390 -10.63 -0.49 19.09
N ASN A 391 -9.84 -1.33 18.42
CA ASN A 391 -9.94 -1.52 16.97
C ASN A 391 -11.29 -2.17 16.59
N GLY A 392 -11.81 -1.83 15.40
CA GLY A 392 -13.09 -2.35 14.90
C GLY A 392 -13.03 -3.74 14.25
N ASP A 393 -11.84 -4.33 14.14
CA ASP A 393 -11.55 -5.58 13.42
C ASP A 393 -10.79 -6.61 14.24
N SER A 394 -10.54 -6.31 15.51
CA SER A 394 -9.91 -7.25 16.43
C SER A 394 -10.43 -7.09 17.85
N LEU A 395 -10.33 -8.17 18.61
CA LEU A 395 -10.81 -8.27 19.97
C LEU A 395 -9.82 -9.07 20.81
N LEU A 396 -9.61 -8.63 22.05
CA LEU A 396 -8.75 -9.28 23.02
C LEU A 396 -9.62 -9.81 24.15
N GLU A 397 -9.66 -11.13 24.31
CA GLU A 397 -10.48 -11.80 25.32
C GLU A 397 -9.87 -11.67 26.72
N LEU A 398 -10.11 -10.52 27.35
CA LEU A 398 -9.70 -10.23 28.73
C LEU A 398 -10.86 -9.60 29.51
N ARG A 399 -10.72 -9.52 30.84
CA ARG A 399 -11.60 -8.69 31.66
C ARG A 399 -11.24 -7.22 31.47
N LEU A 400 -12.08 -6.44 30.80
CA LEU A 400 -11.80 -5.02 30.58
C LEU A 400 -11.64 -4.26 31.93
N GLN A 401 -12.33 -4.70 32.98
CA GLN A 401 -12.20 -4.15 34.33
C GLN A 401 -10.78 -4.26 34.89
N ASP A 402 -10.05 -5.34 34.57
CA ASP A 402 -8.68 -5.52 35.04
C ASP A 402 -7.73 -4.53 34.37
N LEU A 403 -7.92 -4.30 33.06
CA LEU A 403 -7.16 -3.30 32.31
C LEU A 403 -7.44 -1.87 32.86
N ILE A 404 -8.72 -1.57 33.16
CA ILE A 404 -9.13 -0.29 33.76
C ILE A 404 -8.52 -0.13 35.16
N ALA A 405 -8.60 -1.15 36.01
CA ALA A 405 -8.04 -1.13 37.36
C ALA A 405 -6.52 -0.92 37.31
N TYR A 406 -5.82 -1.63 36.42
CA TYR A 406 -4.39 -1.47 36.20
C TYR A 406 -4.03 -0.06 35.74
N HIS A 407 -4.77 0.51 34.78
CA HIS A 407 -4.53 1.88 34.31
C HIS A 407 -4.64 2.89 35.47
N ARG A 408 -5.69 2.77 36.30
CA ARG A 408 -5.89 3.61 37.48
C ARG A 408 -4.77 3.45 38.51
N GLU A 409 -4.31 2.23 38.75
CA GLU A 409 -3.20 1.95 39.67
C GLU A 409 -1.89 2.56 39.19
N ARG A 410 -1.59 2.48 37.89
CA ARG A 410 -0.36 3.02 37.30
C ARG A 410 -0.36 4.55 37.19
N GLY A 411 -1.52 5.17 37.01
CA GLY A 411 -1.66 6.64 36.91
C GLY A 411 -0.94 7.25 35.71
N GLY A 412 -0.87 6.52 34.58
CA GLY A 412 -0.24 7.01 33.35
C GLY A 412 -1.18 7.74 32.40
N LEU A 413 -0.63 8.45 31.42
CA LEU A 413 -1.39 9.09 30.34
C LEU A 413 -2.05 8.08 29.40
N ALA A 414 -1.44 6.90 29.27
CA ALA A 414 -1.92 5.84 28.41
C ALA A 414 -1.53 4.46 28.96
N THR A 415 -2.41 3.48 28.79
CA THR A 415 -2.11 2.06 29.00
C THR A 415 -2.47 1.25 27.76
N MET A 416 -1.50 0.53 27.21
CA MET A 416 -1.69 -0.38 26.07
C MET A 416 -1.81 -1.82 26.59
N ALA A 417 -2.88 -2.54 26.25
CA ALA A 417 -2.88 -3.99 26.44
C ALA A 417 -1.89 -4.60 25.44
N VAL A 418 -0.96 -5.41 25.90
CA VAL A 418 0.06 -6.03 25.03
C VAL A 418 0.21 -7.50 25.35
N ARG A 419 0.60 -8.30 24.36
CA ARG A 419 0.75 -9.75 24.53
C ARG A 419 2.04 -10.28 23.91
N PRO A 420 2.61 -11.37 24.44
CA PRO A 420 3.67 -12.10 23.75
C PRO A 420 3.16 -12.62 22.41
N ASP A 421 3.90 -12.38 21.35
CA ASP A 421 3.59 -12.90 20.02
C ASP A 421 4.88 -13.08 19.23
N ALA A 422 5.00 -14.21 18.52
CA ALA A 422 6.17 -14.51 17.72
C ALA A 422 6.33 -13.55 16.52
N GLU A 423 5.23 -12.96 16.04
CA GLU A 423 5.19 -11.97 14.97
C GLU A 423 5.10 -10.52 15.51
N ALA A 424 5.34 -10.26 16.79
CA ALA A 424 5.19 -8.91 17.37
C ALA A 424 5.94 -7.81 16.59
N ALA A 425 7.09 -8.12 16.01
CA ALA A 425 7.87 -7.19 15.18
C ALA A 425 7.10 -6.71 13.92
N ARG A 426 6.23 -7.56 13.35
CA ARG A 426 5.39 -7.26 12.18
C ARG A 426 4.36 -6.16 12.44
N PHE A 427 3.86 -6.10 13.67
CA PHE A 427 2.75 -5.20 14.08
C PHE A 427 3.25 -3.91 14.74
N GLY A 428 4.56 -3.65 14.69
CA GLY A 428 5.20 -2.58 15.45
C GLY A 428 5.47 -3.03 16.87
N LEU A 429 6.71 -3.48 17.12
CA LEU A 429 7.12 -4.00 18.43
C LEU A 429 6.93 -2.94 19.53
N VAL A 430 6.18 -3.27 20.57
CA VAL A 430 6.06 -2.45 21.79
C VAL A 430 7.01 -3.01 22.82
N GLU A 431 7.93 -2.18 23.30
CA GLU A 431 9.01 -2.61 24.18
C GLU A 431 8.85 -1.98 25.56
N LEU A 432 8.74 -2.85 26.56
CA LEU A 432 8.55 -2.48 27.95
C LEU A 432 9.85 -2.69 28.75
N ASP A 433 10.07 -1.83 29.74
CA ASP A 433 11.09 -2.08 30.77
C ASP A 433 10.57 -3.01 31.89
N ALA A 434 11.38 -3.22 32.92
CA ALA A 434 11.06 -4.07 34.07
C ALA A 434 9.87 -3.56 34.91
N THR A 435 9.51 -2.28 34.77
CA THR A 435 8.37 -1.64 35.45
C THR A 435 7.13 -1.57 34.57
N GLU A 436 7.15 -2.23 33.41
CA GLU A 436 6.09 -2.23 32.41
C GLU A 436 5.83 -0.86 31.77
N ARG A 437 6.77 0.08 31.89
CA ARG A 437 6.71 1.31 31.12
C ARG A 437 7.06 1.04 29.67
N VAL A 438 6.26 1.57 28.76
CA VAL A 438 6.57 1.56 27.34
C VAL A 438 7.75 2.50 27.13
N ARG A 439 8.84 1.97 26.57
CA ARG A 439 10.05 2.74 26.28
C ARG A 439 10.27 2.94 24.80
N ARG A 440 9.78 2.03 23.97
CA ARG A 440 9.96 2.08 22.53
C ARG A 440 8.77 1.44 21.81
N ILE A 441 8.35 2.06 20.72
CA ILE A 441 7.38 1.48 19.78
C ILE A 441 8.01 1.51 18.39
N ALA A 442 8.06 0.36 17.72
CA ALA A 442 8.65 0.23 16.38
C ALA A 442 10.07 0.85 16.26
N GLY A 443 10.88 0.73 17.30
CA GLY A 443 12.25 1.28 17.33
C GLY A 443 12.38 2.77 17.68
N VAL A 444 11.29 3.45 18.04
CA VAL A 444 11.29 4.89 18.37
C VAL A 444 10.92 5.16 19.85
N PRO A 445 11.68 5.99 20.60
CA PRO A 445 12.92 6.67 20.18
C PRO A 445 14.13 5.72 20.05
N PRO A 446 15.13 6.06 19.23
CA PRO A 446 16.38 5.30 19.14
C PRO A 446 17.22 5.49 20.42
N GLY A 447 18.14 4.56 20.68
CA GLY A 447 19.14 4.73 21.75
C GLY A 447 18.64 4.52 23.18
N VAL A 448 17.44 3.96 23.37
CA VAL A 448 16.96 3.55 24.70
C VAL A 448 17.88 2.47 25.28
N SER A 449 18.46 2.73 26.45
CA SER A 449 19.32 1.81 27.19
C SER A 449 18.54 0.97 28.19
N GLY A 450 18.99 -0.26 28.43
CA GLY A 450 18.41 -1.17 29.42
C GLY A 450 17.83 -2.43 28.80
N ALA A 451 17.51 -3.43 29.64
CA ALA A 451 16.85 -4.65 29.18
C ALA A 451 15.37 -4.35 28.89
N LEU A 452 14.96 -4.52 27.63
CA LEU A 452 13.58 -4.35 27.19
C LEU A 452 12.98 -5.69 26.76
N ARG A 453 11.68 -5.85 26.98
CA ARG A 453 10.89 -7.00 26.52
C ARG A 453 9.92 -6.54 25.43
N GLY A 454 9.94 -7.21 24.28
CA GLY A 454 9.08 -6.89 23.14
C GLY A 454 7.74 -7.63 23.17
N PHE A 455 6.68 -6.93 22.81
CA PHE A 455 5.30 -7.42 22.77
C PHE A 455 4.54 -6.89 21.55
N MET A 456 3.47 -7.58 21.19
CA MET A 456 2.52 -7.14 20.17
C MET A 456 1.44 -6.26 20.81
N PHE A 457 1.04 -5.19 20.11
CA PHE A 457 -0.16 -4.41 20.42
C PHE A 457 -1.36 -4.88 19.58
N PRO A 458 -2.37 -5.54 20.19
CA PRO A 458 -3.55 -6.05 19.51
C PRO A 458 -4.68 -5.02 19.34
N GLY A 459 -4.43 -3.73 19.59
CA GLY A 459 -5.43 -2.68 19.31
C GLY A 459 -6.39 -2.33 20.44
N LEU A 460 -6.06 -2.60 21.71
CA LEU A 460 -6.86 -2.21 22.88
C LEU A 460 -6.02 -1.37 23.85
N GLN A 461 -6.46 -0.15 24.14
CA GLN A 461 -5.74 0.79 25.01
C GLN A 461 -6.69 1.72 25.78
N ILE A 462 -6.18 2.34 26.84
CA ILE A 462 -6.87 3.35 27.64
C ILE A 462 -6.08 4.65 27.61
N PHE A 463 -6.77 5.78 27.49
CA PHE A 463 -6.19 7.11 27.56
C PHE A 463 -6.82 7.95 28.66
N GLU A 464 -5.98 8.77 29.30
CA GLU A 464 -6.43 9.94 30.05
C GLU A 464 -6.76 11.09 29.11
N PRO A 465 -7.72 11.99 29.43
CA PRO A 465 -8.10 13.13 28.58
C PRO A 465 -6.92 14.04 28.20
N ALA A 466 -5.91 14.11 29.07
CA ALA A 466 -4.69 14.86 28.81
C ALA A 466 -3.92 14.37 27.56
N ILE A 467 -4.23 13.19 27.02
CA ILE A 467 -3.65 12.72 25.75
C ILE A 467 -3.93 13.68 24.59
N PHE A 468 -5.06 14.39 24.59
CA PHE A 468 -5.48 15.22 23.46
C PHE A 468 -4.57 16.44 23.24
N SER A 469 -3.80 16.87 24.25
CA SER A 469 -2.79 17.92 24.07
C SER A 469 -1.56 17.45 23.30
N TRP A 470 -1.39 16.14 23.12
CA TRP A 470 -0.30 15.53 22.36
C TRP A 470 -0.71 15.19 20.92
N MET A 471 -1.97 15.40 20.58
CA MET A 471 -2.58 15.08 19.29
C MET A 471 -2.79 16.33 18.44
N GLU A 472 -2.60 16.20 17.12
CA GLU A 472 -2.78 17.32 16.18
C GLU A 472 -4.21 17.30 15.61
N PRO A 473 -4.98 18.41 15.70
CA PRO A 473 -6.29 18.49 15.05
C PRO A 473 -6.14 18.55 13.52
N ASP A 474 -7.17 18.05 12.82
CA ASP A 474 -7.35 18.18 11.36
C ASP A 474 -6.15 17.70 10.52
N ARG A 475 -5.48 16.63 10.97
CA ARG A 475 -4.32 16.05 10.28
C ARG A 475 -4.43 14.55 10.12
N VAL A 476 -3.96 14.08 8.96
CA VAL A 476 -3.82 12.65 8.66
C VAL A 476 -2.54 12.13 9.29
N TYR A 477 -2.63 11.32 10.35
CA TYR A 477 -1.45 10.70 10.94
C TYR A 477 -1.74 9.49 11.82
N SER A 478 -0.73 8.62 11.93
CA SER A 478 -0.75 7.44 12.78
C SER A 478 -0.44 7.79 14.25
N LEU A 479 -1.28 7.30 15.15
CA LEU A 479 -1.15 7.49 16.59
C LEU A 479 0.20 7.01 17.14
N THR A 480 0.68 5.86 16.67
CA THR A 480 1.94 5.25 17.13
C THR A 480 3.17 6.00 16.61
N ARG A 481 3.13 6.44 15.35
CA ARG A 481 4.25 7.14 14.70
C ARG A 481 4.40 8.59 15.14
N VAL A 482 3.33 9.24 15.58
CA VAL A 482 3.38 10.66 15.98
C VAL A 482 3.15 10.84 17.47
N THR A 483 1.94 10.57 17.98
CA THR A 483 1.57 10.86 19.36
C THR A 483 2.42 10.07 20.35
N TYR A 484 2.50 8.74 20.20
CA TYR A 484 3.33 7.93 21.08
C TYR A 484 4.82 8.25 20.93
N SER A 485 5.31 8.47 19.71
CA SER A 485 6.72 8.85 19.51
C SER A 485 7.08 10.14 20.27
N ARG A 486 6.17 11.13 20.33
CA ARG A 486 6.34 12.36 21.13
C ARG A 486 6.29 12.10 22.63
N LEU A 487 5.31 11.32 23.08
CA LEU A 487 5.17 10.95 24.49
C LEU A 487 6.42 10.23 25.01
N LEU A 488 6.90 9.23 24.26
CA LEU A 488 8.08 8.44 24.63
C LEU A 488 9.36 9.28 24.58
N ALA A 489 9.51 10.18 23.60
CA ALA A 489 10.64 11.12 23.55
C ALA A 489 10.62 12.11 24.73
N ALA A 490 9.45 12.45 25.26
CA ALA A 490 9.28 13.29 26.44
C ALA A 490 9.26 12.51 27.77
N ASP A 491 9.55 11.20 27.75
CA ASP A 491 9.49 10.29 28.91
C ASP A 491 8.13 10.31 29.65
N ALA A 492 7.05 10.56 28.91
CA ALA A 492 5.70 10.60 29.45
C ALA A 492 5.26 9.22 29.96
N PRO A 493 4.39 9.16 31.00
CA PRO A 493 3.99 7.91 31.63
C PRO A 493 3.03 7.10 30.76
N VAL A 494 3.60 6.20 29.97
CA VAL A 494 2.87 5.21 29.15
C VAL A 494 3.22 3.81 29.66
N TYR A 495 2.21 2.97 29.88
CA TYR A 495 2.36 1.64 30.46
C TYR A 495 1.83 0.54 29.53
N GLY A 496 2.39 -0.66 29.64
CA GLY A 496 1.92 -1.85 28.97
C GLY A 496 1.27 -2.81 29.97
N PHE A 497 0.00 -3.16 29.77
CA PHE A 497 -0.67 -4.24 30.49
C PHE A 497 -0.38 -5.56 29.78
N VAL A 498 0.54 -6.36 30.32
CA VAL A 498 0.95 -7.63 29.71
C VAL A 498 -0.10 -8.70 29.98
N THR A 499 -0.64 -9.31 28.93
CA THR A 499 -1.67 -10.35 29.03
C THR A 499 -1.41 -11.54 28.11
N GLY A 500 -1.82 -12.72 28.56
CA GLY A 500 -1.88 -13.95 27.76
C GLY A 500 -3.21 -14.14 27.04
N ALA A 501 -4.10 -13.13 27.08
CA ALA A 501 -5.41 -13.18 26.48
C ALA A 501 -5.38 -13.56 24.99
N ARG A 502 -6.40 -14.30 24.59
CA ARG A 502 -6.58 -14.72 23.19
C ARG A 502 -6.93 -13.50 22.35
N TRP A 503 -6.20 -13.34 21.26
CA TRP A 503 -6.44 -12.29 20.27
C TRP A 503 -7.22 -12.90 19.10
N ILE A 504 -8.40 -12.34 18.82
CA ILE A 504 -9.25 -12.71 17.70
C ILE A 504 -9.27 -11.51 16.74
N ASN A 505 -8.98 -11.74 15.46
CA ASN A 505 -9.05 -10.69 14.44
C ASN A 505 -9.68 -11.22 13.17
N ILE A 506 -10.16 -10.30 12.34
CA ILE A 506 -10.74 -10.57 11.04
C ILE A 506 -9.99 -9.81 9.96
N ASP A 507 -8.65 -9.81 9.99
CA ASP A 507 -7.84 -9.08 9.01
C ASP A 507 -7.77 -9.76 7.65
N THR A 508 -7.83 -11.08 7.63
CA THR A 508 -7.72 -11.92 6.44
C THR A 508 -8.82 -12.98 6.42
N PRO A 509 -9.11 -13.61 5.26
CA PRO A 509 -10.03 -14.73 5.20
C PRO A 509 -9.64 -15.87 6.16
N ASP A 510 -8.34 -16.16 6.29
CA ASP A 510 -7.83 -17.18 7.21
C ASP A 510 -8.04 -16.80 8.68
N ALA A 511 -7.78 -15.55 9.03
CA ALA A 511 -8.01 -15.05 10.39
C ALA A 511 -9.49 -15.10 10.75
N ARG A 512 -10.37 -14.71 9.81
CA ARG A 512 -11.82 -14.85 9.97
C ARG A 512 -12.24 -16.31 10.14
N ALA A 513 -11.76 -17.21 9.28
CA ALA A 513 -12.09 -18.64 9.38
C ALA A 513 -11.58 -19.24 10.70
N ALA A 514 -10.42 -18.78 11.19
CA ALA A 514 -9.92 -19.15 12.52
C ALA A 514 -10.80 -18.61 13.64
N ALA A 515 -11.28 -17.36 13.54
CA ALA A 515 -12.23 -16.78 14.47
C ALA A 515 -13.55 -17.56 14.50
N GLU A 516 -14.09 -17.96 13.34
CA GLU A 516 -15.30 -18.78 13.24
C GLU A 516 -15.14 -20.14 13.93
N ARG A 517 -14.03 -20.86 13.66
CA ARG A 517 -13.74 -22.13 14.34
C ARG A 517 -13.64 -21.95 15.85
N THR A 518 -12.93 -20.91 16.28
CA THR A 518 -12.73 -20.58 17.69
C THR A 518 -14.05 -20.34 18.41
N LEU A 519 -14.95 -19.56 17.79
CA LEU A 519 -16.27 -19.27 18.35
C LEU A 519 -17.17 -20.51 18.36
N ALA A 520 -17.08 -21.38 17.35
CA ALA A 520 -17.84 -22.63 17.31
C ALA A 520 -17.43 -23.60 18.44
N GLU A 521 -16.15 -23.63 18.82
CA GLU A 521 -15.64 -24.54 19.85
C GLU A 521 -15.97 -24.09 21.28
N ARG A 522 -15.91 -22.78 21.56
CA ARG A 522 -15.90 -22.27 22.94
C ARG A 522 -16.83 -21.07 23.19
N GLY A 523 -17.45 -20.51 22.16
CA GLY A 523 -18.14 -19.22 22.27
C GLY A 523 -17.17 -18.07 22.56
N PHE A 524 -17.73 -16.90 22.81
CA PHE A 524 -16.96 -15.74 23.30
C PHE A 524 -17.20 -15.58 24.80
N ASP A 525 -16.13 -15.42 25.57
CA ASP A 525 -16.22 -15.17 27.01
C ASP A 525 -15.91 -13.70 27.30
N TYR A 526 -16.97 -12.95 27.59
CA TYR A 526 -16.92 -11.52 27.91
C TYR A 526 -16.53 -11.23 29.38
N HIS A 527 -16.34 -12.27 30.20
CA HIS A 527 -16.24 -12.15 31.67
C HIS A 527 -15.05 -12.88 32.30
N LEU A 528 -14.08 -13.31 31.48
CA LEU A 528 -12.96 -14.22 31.81
C LEU A 528 -12.33 -14.12 33.20
#